data_AF-A0A2V5VXS9-F1
#
_entry.id   AF-A0A2V5VXS9-F1
#
_cell.length_a   1.000
_cell.length_b   1.000
_cell.length_c   1.000
_cell.angle_alpha   90.00
_cell.angle_beta   90.00
_cell.angle_gamma   90.00
#
_symmetry.space_group_name_H-M   'P 1'
#
loop_
_entity.id
_entity.type
_entity.pdbx_description
1 polymer ?
#
loop_
_entity_poly.entity_id
_entity_poly.type
_entity_poly.pdbx_seq_one_letter_code
_entity_poly.pdbx_strand_id
1 'polypeptide(L)'
;MARKKVTRALAPLPSRRALEKAHHKTEALIHILRDVAVKNQQEQPRAFHSVRDVAAHFRVPVSTVSRAYRHLEQEGLISRVRGSKTLLQGLKFDRQLKVRAFVGFPASLSAFVTLQDYRTFLIRVRRELRLRGFAAATAFFEPGEGRSGALTKRFQAYEVDTLIWFQPGEEARAAAPHFADA
;
A
#
# COMPACT_ATOMS: atom_id res chain seq x y z
N MET A 1 6.65 30.21 0.37
CA MET A 1 6.28 29.12 1.32
C MET A 1 7.55 28.53 1.92
N ALA A 2 7.69 28.55 3.25
CA ALA A 2 8.90 28.09 3.93
C ALA A 2 9.07 26.56 3.83
N ARG A 3 10.24 26.11 3.38
CA ARG A 3 10.60 24.68 3.27
C ARG A 3 10.71 24.09 4.67
N LYS A 4 9.70 23.32 5.11
CA LYS A 4 9.70 22.60 6.39
C LYS A 4 10.99 21.74 6.48
N LYS A 5 11.87 22.05 7.43
CA LYS A 5 13.12 21.31 7.66
C LYS A 5 12.78 19.88 8.05
N VAL A 6 13.06 18.92 7.16
CA VAL A 6 12.94 17.50 7.46
C VAL A 6 14.06 17.14 8.44
N THR A 7 13.72 16.87 9.69
CA THR A 7 14.67 16.52 10.75
C THR A 7 15.31 15.16 10.45
N ARG A 8 16.61 15.18 10.09
CA ARG A 8 17.40 14.02 9.65
C ARG A 8 17.89 13.11 10.80
N ALA A 9 17.11 12.92 11.86
CA ALA A 9 17.60 12.22 13.07
C ALA A 9 17.16 10.75 13.13
N LEU A 10 17.46 9.94 12.10
CA LEU A 10 17.29 8.48 12.25
C LEU A 10 18.44 7.90 13.05
N ALA A 11 18.17 6.83 13.81
CA ALA A 11 19.23 6.10 14.47
C ALA A 11 20.26 5.59 13.44
N PRO A 12 21.56 5.55 13.82
CA PRO A 12 22.61 5.07 12.94
C PRO A 12 22.36 3.62 12.53
N LEU A 13 22.82 3.27 11.32
CA LEU A 13 22.79 1.89 10.85
C LEU A 13 23.60 1.00 11.80
N PRO A 14 23.13 -0.23 12.09
CA PRO A 14 23.86 -1.15 12.95
C PRO A 14 25.21 -1.55 12.34
N SER A 15 26.09 -2.10 13.16
CA SER A 15 27.45 -2.46 12.75
C SER A 15 27.45 -3.35 11.51
N ARG A 16 28.34 -3.04 10.56
CA ARG A 16 28.54 -3.82 9.33
C ARG A 16 28.80 -5.32 9.59
N ARG A 17 29.40 -5.66 10.73
CA ARG A 17 29.67 -7.05 11.14
C ARG A 17 28.39 -7.91 11.22
N ALA A 18 27.22 -7.28 11.40
CA ALA A 18 25.93 -7.97 11.38
C ALA A 18 25.61 -8.60 10.02
N LEU A 19 26.14 -8.04 8.92
CA LEU A 19 25.93 -8.54 7.56
C LEU A 19 27.01 -9.53 7.12
N GLU A 20 28.23 -9.40 7.64
CA GLU A 20 29.39 -10.23 7.23
C GLU A 20 29.25 -11.68 7.65
N LYS A 21 28.51 -11.97 8.72
CA LYS A 21 28.25 -13.32 9.22
C LYS A 21 27.16 -14.07 8.45
N ALA A 22 26.48 -13.43 7.50
CA ALA A 22 25.32 -13.99 6.83
C ALA A 22 25.70 -14.72 5.52
N HIS A 23 25.19 -15.95 5.35
CA HIS A 23 25.28 -16.70 4.09
C HIS A 23 24.52 -16.01 2.95
N HIS A 24 23.35 -15.41 3.23
CA HIS A 24 22.53 -14.70 2.23
C HIS A 24 22.48 -13.19 2.50
N LYS A 25 23.44 -12.45 1.92
CA LYS A 25 23.60 -11.00 2.15
C LYS A 25 22.36 -10.16 1.85
N THR A 26 21.57 -10.51 0.83
CA THR A 26 20.34 -9.74 0.50
C THR A 26 19.26 -9.92 1.57
N GLU A 27 19.04 -11.15 2.02
CA GLU A 27 18.02 -11.48 3.02
C GLU A 27 18.39 -10.93 4.39
N ALA A 28 19.66 -11.09 4.80
CA ALA A 28 20.17 -10.49 6.03
C ALA A 28 20.06 -8.96 6.00
N LEU A 29 20.34 -8.32 4.85
CA LEU A 29 20.16 -6.88 4.70
C LEU A 29 18.69 -6.47 4.82
N ILE A 30 17.76 -7.25 4.28
CA ILE A 30 16.32 -7.02 4.46
C ILE A 30 15.95 -7.06 5.93
N HIS A 31 16.33 -8.11 6.66
CA HIS A 31 16.04 -8.25 8.09
C HIS A 31 16.60 -7.09 8.91
N ILE A 32 17.88 -6.74 8.70
CA ILE A 32 18.53 -5.63 9.39
C ILE A 32 17.79 -4.31 9.13
N LEU A 33 17.48 -4.02 7.87
CA LEU A 33 16.82 -2.76 7.51
C LEU A 33 15.36 -2.72 7.97
N ARG A 34 14.67 -3.87 8.02
CA ARG A 34 13.33 -4.01 8.59
C ARG A 34 13.35 -3.66 10.07
N ASP A 35 14.29 -4.22 10.83
CA ASP A 35 14.45 -3.92 12.26
C ASP A 35 14.75 -2.44 12.49
N VAL A 36 15.63 -1.86 11.69
CA VAL A 36 15.93 -0.42 11.75
C VAL A 36 14.69 0.40 11.43
N ALA A 37 13.94 0.04 10.40
CA ALA A 37 12.70 0.71 10.03
C ALA A 37 11.70 0.69 11.19
N VAL A 38 11.33 -0.50 11.68
CA VAL A 38 10.35 -0.68 12.77
C VAL A 38 10.76 0.06 14.05
N LYS A 39 12.01 -0.06 14.49
CA LYS A 39 12.50 0.61 15.71
C LYS A 39 12.50 2.13 15.61
N ASN A 40 12.52 2.68 14.39
CA ASN A 40 12.59 4.12 14.16
C ASN A 40 11.32 4.71 13.57
N GLN A 41 10.28 3.90 13.38
CA GLN A 41 8.97 4.39 12.98
C GLN A 41 8.43 5.30 14.08
N GLN A 42 7.95 6.47 13.67
CA GLN A 42 7.31 7.46 14.53
C GLN A 42 5.93 7.77 13.97
N GLU A 43 5.14 8.58 14.66
CA GLU A 43 3.78 8.90 14.19
C GLU A 43 3.78 9.52 12.79
N GLN A 44 4.75 10.37 12.44
CA GLN A 44 4.83 11.02 11.12
C GLN A 44 5.90 10.40 10.21
N PRO A 45 5.70 10.40 8.87
CA PRO A 45 6.73 9.99 7.92
C PRO A 45 8.00 10.83 8.04
N ARG A 46 9.15 10.18 7.89
CA ARG A 46 10.46 10.85 8.02
C ARG A 46 11.46 10.34 7.00
N ALA A 47 12.53 11.09 6.76
CA ALA A 47 13.60 10.63 5.87
C ALA A 47 14.19 9.31 6.39
N PHE A 48 14.29 8.31 5.51
CA PHE A 48 15.05 7.07 5.70
C PHE A 48 16.48 7.21 5.18
N HIS A 49 17.35 6.26 5.56
CA HIS A 49 18.69 6.16 5.00
C HIS A 49 18.62 6.12 3.47
N SER A 50 19.56 6.78 2.78
CA SER A 50 19.57 6.72 1.32
C SER A 50 20.15 5.38 0.86
N VAL A 51 19.79 4.96 -0.36
CA VAL A 51 20.34 3.74 -0.97
C VAL A 51 21.88 3.80 -1.01
N ARG A 52 22.44 4.99 -1.25
CA ARG A 52 23.90 5.20 -1.34
C ARG A 52 24.55 5.09 0.03
N ASP A 53 23.94 5.66 1.07
CA ASP A 53 24.48 5.61 2.44
C ASP A 53 24.50 4.16 2.95
N VAL A 54 23.42 3.40 2.71
CA VAL A 54 23.35 1.97 3.08
C VAL A 54 24.37 1.14 2.30
N ALA A 55 24.52 1.40 0.99
CA ALA A 55 25.49 0.70 0.16
C ALA A 55 26.93 0.94 0.64
N ALA A 56 27.26 2.20 0.96
CA ALA A 56 28.56 2.59 1.48
C ALA A 56 28.83 1.99 2.86
N HIS A 57 27.86 2.06 3.78
CA HIS A 57 27.99 1.57 5.15
C HIS A 57 28.21 0.05 5.23
N PHE A 58 27.41 -0.71 4.49
CA PHE A 58 27.51 -2.19 4.49
C PHE A 58 28.49 -2.74 3.45
N ARG A 59 29.09 -1.87 2.61
CA ARG A 59 29.95 -2.24 1.47
C ARG A 59 29.32 -3.30 0.57
N VAL A 60 28.08 -3.06 0.16
CA VAL A 60 27.33 -3.92 -0.77
C VAL A 60 26.96 -3.15 -2.04
N PRO A 61 26.74 -3.84 -3.17
CA PRO A 61 26.27 -3.19 -4.38
C PRO A 61 24.96 -2.42 -4.16
N VAL A 62 24.83 -1.27 -4.82
CA VAL A 62 23.59 -0.46 -4.84
C VAL A 62 22.39 -1.28 -5.29
N SER A 63 22.58 -2.26 -6.19
CA SER A 63 21.54 -3.18 -6.64
C SER A 63 21.02 -4.08 -5.52
N THR A 64 21.87 -4.56 -4.61
CA THR A 64 21.49 -5.34 -3.43
C THR A 64 20.63 -4.52 -2.49
N VAL A 65 21.04 -3.27 -2.21
CA VAL A 65 20.24 -2.33 -1.40
C VAL A 65 18.91 -2.02 -2.07
N SER A 66 18.91 -1.81 -3.39
CA SER A 66 17.69 -1.53 -4.15
C SER A 66 16.69 -2.69 -4.11
N ARG A 67 17.17 -3.94 -4.11
CA ARG A 67 16.31 -5.13 -3.92
C ARG A 67 15.73 -5.16 -2.51
N ALA A 68 16.54 -4.92 -1.48
CA ALA A 68 16.06 -4.86 -0.11
C ALA A 68 15.01 -3.75 0.08
N TYR A 69 15.24 -2.56 -0.50
CA TYR A 69 14.30 -1.44 -0.41
C TYR A 69 12.98 -1.73 -1.14
N ARG A 70 13.01 -2.44 -2.26
CA ARG A 70 11.79 -2.88 -2.95
C ARG A 70 10.94 -3.79 -2.07
N HIS A 71 11.58 -4.67 -1.29
CA HIS A 71 10.88 -5.54 -0.36
C HIS A 71 10.23 -4.75 0.79
N LEU A 72 10.98 -3.83 1.41
CA LEU A 72 10.44 -2.96 2.47
C LEU A 72 9.32 -2.02 1.96
N GLU A 73 9.36 -1.63 0.69
CA GLU A 73 8.28 -0.86 0.04
C GLU A 73 7.02 -1.72 -0.19
N GLN A 74 7.18 -3.01 -0.52
CA GLN A 74 6.07 -3.95 -0.60
C GLN A 74 5.43 -4.20 0.78
N GLU A 75 6.22 -4.19 1.84
CA GLU A 75 5.75 -4.25 3.24
C GLU A 75 5.11 -2.94 3.72
N GLY A 76 5.22 -1.86 2.94
CA GLY A 76 4.71 -0.55 3.31
C GLY A 76 5.51 0.14 4.42
N LEU A 77 6.72 -0.32 4.72
CA LEU A 77 7.58 0.28 5.74
C LEU A 77 8.26 1.55 5.22
N ILE A 78 8.56 1.60 3.92
CA ILE A 78 9.19 2.76 3.27
C ILE A 78 8.50 3.13 1.96
N SER A 79 8.67 4.37 1.50
CA SER A 79 8.34 4.79 0.13
C SER A 79 9.51 5.50 -0.53
N ARG A 80 9.69 5.31 -1.83
CA ARG A 80 10.70 6.02 -2.61
C ARG A 80 10.10 7.29 -3.23
N VAL A 81 10.69 8.44 -2.94
CA VAL A 81 10.34 9.73 -3.56
C VAL A 81 11.36 10.04 -4.65
N ARG A 82 10.91 10.63 -5.77
CA ARG A 82 11.80 11.11 -6.85
C ARG A 82 12.91 11.99 -6.27
N GLY A 83 14.13 11.82 -6.79
CA GLY A 83 15.29 12.62 -6.37
C GLY A 83 16.05 12.07 -5.16
N SER A 84 16.16 10.74 -5.02
CA SER A 84 16.99 10.01 -4.04
C SER A 84 16.52 10.00 -2.57
N LYS A 85 15.31 10.48 -2.30
CA LYS A 85 14.76 10.46 -0.94
C LYS A 85 13.97 9.19 -0.71
N THR A 86 14.41 8.38 0.25
CA THR A 86 13.59 7.32 0.82
C THR A 86 12.91 7.88 2.06
N LEU A 87 11.61 7.62 2.24
CA LEU A 87 10.86 7.98 3.43
C LEU A 87 10.48 6.72 4.19
N LEU A 88 10.71 6.73 5.49
CA LEU A 88 10.12 5.79 6.44
C LEU A 88 8.67 6.19 6.66
N GLN A 89 7.75 5.24 6.51
CA GLN A 89 6.33 5.48 6.77
C GLN A 89 6.09 5.69 8.26
N GLY A 90 5.14 6.57 8.59
CA GLY A 90 4.73 6.79 9.98
C GLY A 90 3.82 5.67 10.51
N LEU A 91 3.77 5.50 11.83
CA LEU A 91 2.85 4.59 12.54
C LEU A 91 1.41 5.08 12.47
N LYS A 92 1.22 6.40 12.51
CA LYS A 92 -0.07 6.99 12.15
C LYS A 92 -0.04 7.17 10.64
N PHE A 93 -0.91 6.46 9.94
CA PHE A 93 -1.33 6.92 8.63
C PHE A 93 -1.86 8.34 8.85
N ASP A 94 -1.15 9.34 8.32
CA ASP A 94 -1.73 10.67 8.22
C ASP A 94 -3.06 10.48 7.47
N ARG A 95 -4.17 10.65 8.18
CA ARG A 95 -5.52 10.50 7.61
C ARG A 95 -5.76 11.53 6.50
N GLN A 96 -4.85 12.47 6.28
CA GLN A 96 -4.75 13.20 5.02
C GLN A 96 -4.09 12.36 3.92
N LEU A 97 -4.64 11.17 3.66
CA LEU A 97 -4.56 10.64 2.31
C LEU A 97 -5.26 11.68 1.43
N LYS A 98 -4.51 12.42 0.62
CA LYS A 98 -5.08 13.15 -0.52
C LYS A 98 -5.54 12.12 -1.53
N VAL A 99 -6.68 11.51 -1.24
CA VAL A 99 -7.39 10.60 -2.11
C VAL A 99 -7.99 11.44 -3.23
N ARG A 100 -7.76 11.05 -4.48
CA ARG A 100 -8.38 11.71 -5.64
C ARG A 100 -9.88 11.43 -5.72
N ALA A 101 -10.26 10.20 -5.38
CA ALA A 101 -11.62 9.69 -5.26
C ALA A 101 -11.61 8.31 -4.57
N PHE A 102 -12.70 7.97 -3.90
CA PHE A 102 -13.06 6.67 -3.40
C PHE A 102 -13.75 5.86 -4.50
N VAL A 103 -13.15 4.71 -4.83
CA VAL A 103 -13.70 3.76 -5.79
C VAL A 103 -14.27 2.57 -5.02
N GLY A 104 -15.57 2.33 -5.17
CA GLY A 104 -16.22 1.15 -4.63
C GLY A 104 -16.00 -0.09 -5.50
N PHE A 105 -15.77 -1.23 -4.85
CA PHE A 105 -15.60 -2.53 -5.46
C PHE A 105 -16.59 -3.53 -4.88
N PRO A 106 -17.77 -3.69 -5.49
CA PRO A 106 -18.64 -4.82 -5.22
C PRO A 106 -17.91 -6.11 -5.61
N ALA A 107 -17.76 -7.02 -4.65
CA ALA A 107 -17.07 -8.28 -4.88
C ALA A 107 -17.95 -9.45 -4.46
N SER A 108 -18.30 -10.34 -5.38
CA SER A 108 -18.95 -11.61 -5.02
C SER A 108 -17.98 -12.43 -4.18
N LEU A 109 -18.37 -12.80 -2.96
CA LEU A 109 -17.53 -13.58 -2.06
C LEU A 109 -17.26 -14.97 -2.65
N SER A 110 -18.31 -15.62 -3.17
CA SER A 110 -18.21 -16.91 -3.84
C SER A 110 -17.29 -16.88 -5.06
N ALA A 111 -17.40 -15.87 -5.93
CA ALA A 111 -16.51 -15.73 -7.09
C ALA A 111 -15.07 -15.42 -6.69
N PHE A 112 -14.85 -14.62 -5.63
CA PHE A 112 -13.51 -14.31 -5.12
C PHE A 112 -12.76 -15.54 -4.62
N VAL A 113 -13.47 -16.47 -3.97
CA VAL A 113 -12.90 -17.70 -3.45
C VAL A 113 -12.67 -18.71 -4.59
N THR A 114 -13.66 -18.88 -5.47
CA THR A 114 -13.68 -19.97 -6.46
C THR A 114 -12.98 -19.64 -7.78
N LEU A 115 -12.97 -18.37 -8.22
CA LEU A 115 -12.46 -17.97 -9.53
C LEU A 115 -11.14 -17.21 -9.40
N GLN A 116 -10.05 -17.81 -9.88
CA GLN A 116 -8.71 -17.21 -9.83
C GLN A 116 -8.63 -15.88 -10.58
N ASP A 117 -9.26 -15.77 -11.75
CA ASP A 117 -9.24 -14.56 -12.57
C ASP A 117 -9.98 -13.40 -11.89
N TYR A 118 -11.10 -13.70 -11.22
CA TYR A 118 -11.86 -12.73 -10.43
C TYR A 118 -11.03 -12.14 -9.29
N ARG A 119 -10.38 -13.01 -8.52
CA ARG A 119 -9.45 -12.60 -7.45
C ARG A 119 -8.26 -11.80 -8.00
N THR A 120 -7.69 -12.25 -9.11
CA THR A 120 -6.54 -11.59 -9.75
C THR A 120 -6.91 -10.19 -10.22
N PHE A 121 -8.08 -10.03 -10.84
CA PHE A 121 -8.60 -8.72 -11.24
C PHE A 121 -8.70 -7.76 -10.05
N LEU A 122 -9.40 -8.15 -8.98
CA LEU A 122 -9.61 -7.28 -7.82
C LEU A 122 -8.30 -6.85 -7.15
N ILE A 123 -7.34 -7.78 -7.01
CA ILE A 123 -6.02 -7.48 -6.46
C ILE A 123 -5.27 -6.48 -7.36
N ARG A 124 -5.25 -6.72 -8.68
CA ARG A 124 -4.51 -5.88 -9.63
C ARG A 124 -5.10 -4.48 -9.74
N VAL A 125 -6.42 -4.36 -9.90
CA VAL A 125 -7.07 -3.05 -10.04
C VAL A 125 -6.93 -2.23 -8.76
N ARG A 126 -7.14 -2.83 -7.59
CA ARG A 126 -6.95 -2.14 -6.30
C ARG A 126 -5.52 -1.61 -6.15
N ARG A 127 -4.52 -2.39 -6.59
CA ARG A 127 -3.12 -1.97 -6.59
C ARG A 127 -2.88 -0.79 -7.54
N GLU A 128 -3.41 -0.85 -8.76
CA GLU A 128 -3.26 0.21 -9.75
C GLU A 128 -3.95 1.53 -9.33
N LEU A 129 -5.11 1.44 -8.70
CA LEU A 129 -5.82 2.58 -8.13
C LEU A 129 -5.02 3.25 -7.01
N ARG A 130 -4.49 2.44 -6.08
CA ARG A 130 -3.65 2.94 -4.99
C ARG A 130 -2.42 3.68 -5.53
N LEU A 131 -1.76 3.15 -6.57
CA LEU A 131 -0.60 3.79 -7.20
C LEU A 131 -0.94 5.14 -7.85
N ARG A 132 -2.21 5.36 -8.23
CA ARG A 132 -2.70 6.60 -8.86
C ARG A 132 -3.38 7.56 -7.87
N GLY A 133 -3.36 7.25 -6.58
CA GLY A 133 -3.91 8.10 -5.52
C GLY A 133 -5.42 7.92 -5.29
N PHE A 134 -6.01 6.82 -5.72
CA PHE A 134 -7.40 6.48 -5.43
C PHE A 134 -7.48 5.54 -4.21
N ALA A 135 -8.51 5.72 -3.39
CA ALA A 135 -8.86 4.77 -2.34
C ALA A 135 -9.82 3.74 -2.90
N ALA A 136 -9.71 2.49 -2.46
CA ALA A 136 -10.58 1.41 -2.91
C ALA A 136 -11.34 0.86 -1.70
N ALA A 137 -12.66 1.00 -1.70
CA ALA A 137 -13.55 0.41 -0.70
C ALA A 137 -14.16 -0.87 -1.29
N THR A 138 -13.72 -2.04 -0.82
CA THR A 138 -14.29 -3.33 -1.27
C THR A 138 -15.42 -3.73 -0.33
N ALA A 139 -16.60 -4.03 -0.88
CA ALA A 139 -17.70 -4.64 -0.14
C ALA A 139 -17.98 -6.02 -0.73
N PHE A 140 -17.78 -7.06 0.07
CA PHE A 140 -18.15 -8.41 -0.33
C PHE A 140 -19.66 -8.61 -0.20
N PHE A 141 -20.25 -9.35 -1.14
CA PHE A 141 -21.66 -9.72 -1.12
C PHE A 141 -21.83 -11.20 -1.46
N GLU A 142 -22.89 -11.79 -0.92
CA GLU A 142 -23.39 -13.09 -1.34
C GLU A 142 -24.57 -12.95 -2.32
N PRO A 143 -24.84 -13.98 -3.15
CA PRO A 143 -25.98 -13.98 -4.06
C PRO A 143 -27.30 -13.65 -3.34
N GLY A 144 -28.10 -12.77 -3.94
CA GLY A 144 -29.40 -12.35 -3.39
C GLY A 144 -29.38 -11.09 -2.51
N GLU A 145 -28.20 -10.64 -2.05
CA GLU A 145 -28.09 -9.37 -1.30
C GLU A 145 -28.53 -8.14 -2.13
N GLY A 146 -28.41 -8.20 -3.46
CA GLY A 146 -28.78 -7.08 -4.34
C GLY A 146 -30.24 -6.64 -4.20
N ARG A 147 -31.16 -7.55 -3.85
CA ARG A 147 -32.59 -7.24 -3.66
C ARG A 147 -32.89 -6.50 -2.36
N SER A 148 -32.04 -6.68 -1.34
CA SER A 148 -32.21 -6.07 -0.02
C SER A 148 -31.76 -4.60 0.02
N GLY A 149 -31.02 -4.14 -1.00
CA GLY A 149 -30.36 -2.84 -0.99
C GLY A 149 -29.21 -2.71 0.02
N ALA A 150 -28.85 -3.77 0.76
CA ALA A 150 -27.79 -3.72 1.76
C ALA A 150 -26.42 -3.37 1.15
N LEU A 151 -26.13 -3.90 -0.04
CA LEU A 151 -24.92 -3.55 -0.79
C LEU A 151 -24.89 -2.07 -1.17
N THR A 152 -26.02 -1.54 -1.64
CA THR A 152 -26.16 -0.12 -1.99
C THR A 152 -25.91 0.78 -0.79
N LYS A 153 -26.56 0.49 0.35
CA LYS A 153 -26.41 1.25 1.60
C LYS A 153 -24.96 1.28 2.09
N ARG A 154 -24.23 0.15 1.96
CA ARG A 154 -22.80 0.09 2.33
C ARG A 154 -21.97 1.05 1.50
N PHE A 155 -22.16 1.08 0.19
CA PHE A 155 -21.39 1.97 -0.68
C PHE A 155 -21.78 3.45 -0.53
N GLN A 156 -23.05 3.75 -0.24
CA GLN A 156 -23.46 5.11 0.16
C GLN A 156 -22.78 5.54 1.46
N ALA A 157 -22.71 4.67 2.46
CA ALA A 157 -22.01 4.95 3.72
C ALA A 157 -20.48 5.09 3.56
N TYR A 158 -19.91 4.54 2.49
CA TYR A 158 -18.50 4.71 2.14
C TYR A 158 -18.21 5.98 1.35
N GLU A 159 -19.25 6.74 0.98
CA GLU A 159 -19.12 7.96 0.16
C GLU A 159 -18.27 7.72 -1.10
N VAL A 160 -18.54 6.62 -1.81
CA VAL A 160 -17.79 6.30 -3.03
C VAL A 160 -18.16 7.25 -4.15
N ASP A 161 -17.16 7.78 -4.85
CA ASP A 161 -17.35 8.64 -6.01
C ASP A 161 -17.72 7.83 -7.27
N THR A 162 -17.30 6.57 -7.33
CA THR A 162 -17.57 5.70 -8.48
C THR A 162 -17.46 4.21 -8.12
N LEU A 163 -18.05 3.34 -8.94
CA LEU A 163 -18.04 1.90 -8.78
C LEU A 163 -17.36 1.20 -9.94
N ILE A 164 -16.50 0.23 -9.64
CA ILE A 164 -15.96 -0.72 -10.62
C ILE A 164 -16.46 -2.11 -10.24
N TRP A 165 -17.35 -2.67 -11.06
CA TRP A 165 -17.92 -4.00 -10.86
C TRP A 165 -17.40 -4.96 -11.92
N PHE A 166 -16.67 -5.98 -11.49
CA PHE A 166 -16.20 -7.04 -12.38
C PHE A 166 -17.20 -8.19 -12.43
N GLN A 167 -17.58 -8.59 -13.65
CA GLN A 167 -18.61 -9.62 -13.91
C GLN A 167 -19.90 -9.35 -13.13
N PRO A 168 -20.58 -8.21 -13.40
CA PRO A 168 -21.83 -7.88 -12.72
C PRO A 168 -22.92 -8.91 -13.03
N GLY A 169 -23.59 -9.39 -11.98
CA GLY A 169 -24.77 -10.25 -12.05
C GLY A 169 -26.08 -9.48 -11.91
N GLU A 170 -27.14 -10.18 -11.55
CA GLU A 170 -28.47 -9.60 -11.26
C GLU A 170 -28.42 -8.54 -10.15
N GLU A 171 -27.52 -8.70 -9.17
CA GLU A 171 -27.31 -7.74 -8.09
C GLU A 171 -26.91 -6.35 -8.62
N ALA A 172 -26.16 -6.29 -9.72
CA ALA A 172 -25.73 -5.04 -10.30
C ALA A 172 -26.89 -4.29 -10.98
N ARG A 173 -27.84 -5.02 -11.58
CA ARG A 173 -29.05 -4.44 -12.17
C ARG A 173 -29.93 -3.78 -11.10
N ALA A 174 -30.06 -4.42 -9.94
CA ALA A 174 -30.80 -3.87 -8.80
C ALA A 174 -30.08 -2.66 -8.18
N ALA A 175 -28.75 -2.68 -8.14
CA ALA A 175 -27.94 -1.61 -7.55
C ALA A 175 -27.80 -0.37 -8.46
N ALA A 176 -27.65 -0.57 -9.78
CA ALA A 176 -27.29 0.49 -10.73
C ALA A 176 -28.16 1.76 -10.68
N PRO A 177 -29.51 1.69 -10.57
CA PRO A 177 -30.34 2.89 -10.49
C PRO A 177 -30.00 3.79 -9.30
N HIS A 178 -29.52 3.21 -8.20
CA HIS A 178 -29.20 3.95 -6.97
C HIS A 178 -27.85 4.66 -7.01
N PHE A 179 -27.08 4.46 -8.08
CA PHE A 179 -25.75 5.05 -8.28
C PHE A 179 -25.64 5.86 -9.58
N ALA A 180 -26.69 5.90 -10.41
CA ALA A 180 -26.72 6.65 -11.67
C ALA A 180 -27.15 8.12 -11.51
N ASP A 181 -27.74 8.48 -10.36
CA ASP A 181 -28.33 9.80 -10.09
C ASP A 181 -27.52 10.67 -9.09
N ALA A 182 -26.20 10.43 -8.95
CA ALA A 182 -25.31 11.19 -8.06
C ALA A 182 -24.25 12.00 -8.83
#